data_AF-A0A958EV78-F1
#
_entry.id   AF-A0A958EV78-F1
#
_cell.length_a   1.000
_cell.length_b   1.000
_cell.length_c   1.000
_cell.angle_alpha   90.00
_cell.angle_beta   90.00
_cell.angle_gamma   90.00
#
_symmetry.space_group_name_H-M   'P 1'
#
loop_
_entity.id
_entity.type
_entity.pdbx_description
1 polymer ?
#
loop_
_entity_poly.entity_id
_entity_poly.type
_entity_poly.pdbx_seq_one_letter_code
_entity_poly.pdbx_strand_id
1 'polypeptide(L)'
;MHNILGFRQYLKSENSYKDLEKIITERDSFFPTRDGFVTIVAMCGDDPSAFIKQKKLDEKVVIYPFAAWEENAQKVAGVYKKSKKELQKVQLIYYSNNPEGLTYPLELLVEIAKLLDFKNLAVSDSDFQMPYKELRRAYDFHIAISDSADEALITYPRRKIRALDFDKYPINRLAMEDLENMYIYMLSDLNTIAQKADFQSGLSITNSAAHDHLDFTNVGSWIGNLHMAIQVIHNKGRLENNFIVETNVQNESTINFDVQCAKIDQLYKYYLIPLSNICLLASDHPERYLMPDWTADKTKDEIKNTIDQILEMYLNRKKA
;
A
#
# COMPACT_ATOMS: atom_id res chain seq x y z
N MET A 1 -19.91 -10.17 10.71
CA MET A 1 -19.14 -9.56 9.60
C MET A 1 -17.68 -9.62 10.00
N HIS A 2 -16.83 -10.16 9.14
CA HIS A 2 -15.39 -10.22 9.41
C HIS A 2 -14.69 -9.11 8.62
N ASN A 3 -13.77 -8.41 9.28
CA ASN A 3 -12.94 -7.33 8.74
C ASN A 3 -11.47 -7.76 8.79
N ILE A 4 -10.68 -7.51 7.74
CA ILE A 4 -9.23 -7.78 7.77
C ILE A 4 -8.49 -6.49 8.10
N LEU A 5 -7.61 -6.55 9.08
CA LEU A 5 -6.46 -5.65 9.19
C LEU A 5 -5.23 -6.38 8.67
N GLY A 6 -4.81 -6.02 7.46
CA GLY A 6 -3.69 -6.61 6.74
C GLY A 6 -2.43 -5.77 6.88
N PHE A 7 -1.31 -6.43 7.12
CA PHE A 7 0.01 -5.82 7.07
C PHE A 7 0.87 -6.48 6.00
N ARG A 8 1.62 -5.66 5.28
CA ARG A 8 2.72 -6.09 4.41
C ARG A 8 4.02 -5.90 5.18
N GLN A 9 4.82 -6.96 5.30
CA GLN A 9 6.04 -6.94 6.09
C GLN A 9 7.21 -7.53 5.30
N TYR A 10 8.33 -6.80 5.27
CA TYR A 10 9.63 -7.36 4.91
C TYR A 10 10.45 -7.56 6.17
N LEU A 11 10.72 -8.81 6.54
CA LEU A 11 11.36 -9.17 7.79
C LEU A 11 12.85 -9.46 7.55
N LYS A 12 13.72 -8.45 7.72
CA LYS A 12 15.19 -8.60 7.52
C LYS A 12 16.06 -7.74 8.44
N SER A 13 15.45 -6.83 9.21
CA SER A 13 16.15 -5.86 10.05
C SER A 13 15.64 -5.91 11.49
N GLU A 14 16.45 -5.46 12.46
CA GLU A 14 16.02 -5.35 13.86
C GLU A 14 14.74 -4.51 14.02
N ASN A 15 14.58 -3.44 13.23
CA ASN A 15 13.38 -2.61 13.25
C ASN A 15 12.16 -3.37 12.73
N SER A 16 12.29 -4.12 11.63
CA SER A 16 11.20 -4.94 11.11
C SER A 16 10.73 -6.02 12.10
N TYR A 17 11.63 -6.57 12.92
CA TYR A 17 11.26 -7.50 14.00
C TYR A 17 10.53 -6.78 15.15
N LYS A 18 10.93 -5.56 15.51
CA LYS A 18 10.21 -4.72 16.50
C LYS A 18 8.81 -4.38 16.02
N ASP A 19 8.68 -4.06 14.74
CA ASP A 19 7.38 -3.79 14.11
C ASP A 19 6.48 -5.04 14.17
N LEU A 20 7.00 -6.22 13.83
CA LEU A 20 6.26 -7.48 13.96
C LEU A 20 5.80 -7.76 15.40
N GLU A 21 6.67 -7.58 16.40
CA GLU A 21 6.31 -7.73 17.82
C GLU A 21 5.20 -6.75 18.22
N LYS A 22 5.29 -5.51 17.74
CA LYS A 22 4.27 -4.50 17.97
C LYS A 22 2.93 -4.90 17.37
N ILE A 23 2.90 -5.45 16.15
CA ILE A 23 1.68 -6.00 15.55
C ILE A 23 1.06 -7.08 16.43
N ILE A 24 1.87 -8.02 16.90
CA ILE A 24 1.39 -9.16 17.68
C ILE A 24 0.86 -8.74 19.06
N THR A 25 1.49 -7.75 19.69
CA THR A 25 1.22 -7.39 21.08
C THR A 25 0.20 -6.27 21.24
N GLU A 26 0.12 -5.31 20.31
CA GLU A 26 -0.73 -4.12 20.45
C GLU A 26 -2.05 -4.20 19.68
N ARG A 27 -2.21 -5.13 18.74
CA ARG A 27 -3.41 -5.20 17.87
C ARG A 27 -4.73 -5.17 18.63
N ASP A 28 -4.85 -5.88 19.76
CA ASP A 28 -6.13 -6.06 20.46
C ASP A 28 -6.58 -4.78 21.17
N SER A 29 -5.67 -3.83 21.38
CA SER A 29 -5.99 -2.51 21.93
C SER A 29 -6.80 -1.66 20.96
N PHE A 30 -6.63 -1.86 19.64
CA PHE A 30 -7.25 -1.04 18.60
C PHE A 30 -8.17 -1.84 17.68
N PHE A 31 -7.87 -3.11 17.43
CA PHE A 31 -8.56 -4.02 16.52
C PHE A 31 -8.86 -5.36 17.21
N PRO A 32 -9.65 -5.35 18.30
CA PRO A 32 -9.95 -6.57 19.04
C PRO A 32 -10.82 -7.51 18.19
N THR A 33 -10.57 -8.81 18.32
CA THR A 33 -11.29 -9.85 17.58
C THR A 33 -12.79 -9.90 17.89
N ARG A 34 -13.19 -9.47 19.09
CA ARG A 34 -14.60 -9.33 19.48
C ARG A 34 -15.39 -8.35 18.61
N ASP A 35 -14.71 -7.39 17.98
CA ASP A 35 -15.29 -6.44 17.03
C ASP A 35 -15.33 -7.02 15.60
N GLY A 36 -14.99 -8.30 15.42
CA GLY A 36 -15.00 -8.99 14.13
C GLY A 36 -13.74 -8.81 13.29
N PHE A 37 -12.66 -8.27 13.87
CA PHE A 37 -11.38 -8.11 13.16
C PHE A 37 -10.52 -9.38 13.17
N VAL A 38 -9.88 -9.63 12.03
CA VAL A 38 -8.81 -10.63 11.87
C VAL A 38 -7.56 -9.87 11.43
N THR A 39 -6.46 -10.04 12.17
CA THR A 39 -5.16 -9.46 11.80
C THR A 39 -4.35 -10.48 11.02
N ILE A 40 -3.96 -10.10 9.81
CA ILE A 40 -3.13 -10.93 8.92
C ILE A 40 -1.87 -10.16 8.57
N VAL A 41 -0.71 -10.81 8.73
CA VAL A 41 0.58 -10.26 8.29
C VAL A 41 1.08 -11.12 7.14
N ALA A 42 1.08 -10.58 5.93
CA ALA A 42 1.70 -11.18 4.77
C ALA A 42 3.18 -10.76 4.74
N MET A 43 4.08 -11.73 4.88
CA MET A 43 5.51 -11.46 5.08
C MET A 43 6.45 -12.27 4.20
N CYS A 44 7.53 -11.61 3.77
CA CYS A 44 8.70 -12.21 3.16
C CYS A 44 9.99 -11.83 3.91
N GLY A 45 11.10 -12.48 3.55
CA GLY A 45 12.40 -12.31 4.20
C GLY A 45 12.74 -13.51 5.08
N ASP A 46 13.20 -13.24 6.30
CA ASP A 46 13.57 -14.26 7.27
C ASP A 46 12.34 -15.05 7.78
N ASP A 47 12.55 -16.31 8.14
CA ASP A 47 11.53 -17.12 8.81
C ASP A 47 11.27 -16.59 10.24
N PRO A 48 10.05 -16.16 10.59
CA PRO A 48 9.74 -15.57 11.89
C PRO A 48 9.78 -16.59 13.05
N SER A 49 9.83 -17.90 12.77
CA SER A 49 9.63 -18.96 13.77
C SER A 49 10.60 -18.88 14.95
N ALA A 50 11.88 -18.59 14.68
CA ALA A 50 12.89 -18.48 15.73
C ALA A 50 12.61 -17.27 16.65
N PHE A 51 12.26 -16.14 16.06
CA PHE A 51 11.91 -14.92 16.76
C PHE A 51 10.66 -15.09 17.64
N ILE A 52 9.59 -15.69 17.11
CA ILE A 52 8.35 -15.93 17.86
C ILE A 52 8.61 -16.78 19.11
N LYS A 53 9.40 -17.84 18.99
CA LYS A 53 9.80 -18.69 20.12
C LYS A 53 10.64 -17.94 21.14
N GLN A 54 11.64 -17.17 20.67
CA GLN A 54 12.52 -16.38 21.54
C GLN A 54 11.73 -15.35 22.35
N LYS A 55 10.73 -14.71 21.73
CA LYS A 55 9.85 -13.70 22.34
C LYS A 55 8.67 -14.29 23.09
N LYS A 56 8.48 -15.61 23.09
CA LYS A 56 7.37 -16.33 23.73
C LYS A 56 6.00 -15.83 23.23
N LEU A 57 5.88 -15.64 21.92
CA LEU A 57 4.68 -15.12 21.27
C LEU A 57 3.79 -16.23 20.69
N ASP A 58 4.16 -17.51 20.87
CA ASP A 58 3.48 -18.68 20.27
C ASP A 58 1.98 -18.75 20.59
N GLU A 59 1.57 -18.26 21.78
CA GLU A 59 0.17 -18.24 22.19
C GLU A 59 -0.66 -17.13 21.52
N LYS A 60 -0.01 -16.16 20.86
CA LYS A 60 -0.67 -15.00 20.23
C LYS A 60 -0.75 -15.10 18.71
N VAL A 61 -0.04 -16.05 18.10
CA VAL A 61 0.11 -16.15 16.66
C VAL A 61 -0.20 -17.55 16.13
N VAL A 62 -0.58 -17.62 14.86
CA VAL A 62 -0.58 -18.83 14.06
C VAL A 62 0.32 -18.56 12.87
N ILE A 63 1.36 -19.38 12.71
CA ILE A 63 2.29 -19.28 11.58
C ILE A 63 1.86 -20.24 10.49
N TYR A 64 1.68 -19.71 9.28
CA TYR A 64 1.44 -20.47 8.07
C TYR A 64 2.70 -20.38 7.21
N PRO A 65 3.59 -21.38 7.29
CA PRO A 65 4.79 -21.43 6.45
C PRO A 65 4.39 -21.91 5.06
N PHE A 66 4.38 -20.99 4.09
CA PHE A 66 4.23 -21.29 2.68
C PHE A 66 5.59 -21.22 2.01
N ALA A 67 6.16 -22.39 1.68
CA ALA A 67 7.36 -22.46 0.87
C ALA A 67 6.96 -22.39 -0.62
N ALA A 68 7.00 -21.21 -1.21
CA ALA A 68 6.48 -20.98 -2.56
C ALA A 68 7.57 -20.46 -3.51
N TRP A 69 8.46 -21.32 -4.01
CA TRP A 69 9.26 -20.94 -5.18
C TRP A 69 8.43 -20.82 -6.47
N GLU A 70 7.14 -21.20 -6.47
CA GLU A 70 6.26 -21.17 -7.66
C GLU A 70 4.74 -20.97 -7.38
N GLU A 71 4.30 -20.50 -6.21
CA GLU A 71 2.86 -20.33 -5.94
C GLU A 71 2.36 -18.88 -6.10
N ASN A 72 1.37 -18.69 -6.98
CA ASN A 72 0.64 -17.43 -7.10
C ASN A 72 -0.20 -17.15 -5.83
N ALA A 73 -0.55 -15.88 -5.60
CA ALA A 73 -1.24 -15.45 -4.39
C ALA A 73 -2.59 -16.17 -4.20
N GLN A 74 -3.32 -16.44 -5.29
CA GLN A 74 -4.57 -17.20 -5.29
C GLN A 74 -4.43 -18.61 -4.70
N LYS A 75 -3.37 -19.35 -5.07
CA LYS A 75 -3.10 -20.69 -4.52
C LYS A 75 -2.84 -20.60 -3.02
N VAL A 76 -1.98 -19.69 -2.59
CA VAL A 76 -1.65 -19.49 -1.17
C VAL A 76 -2.89 -19.12 -0.37
N ALA A 77 -3.73 -18.21 -0.88
CA ALA A 77 -5.02 -17.85 -0.29
C ALA A 77 -5.98 -19.05 -0.21
N GLY A 78 -5.99 -19.91 -1.22
CA GLY A 78 -6.76 -21.16 -1.25
C GLY A 78 -6.28 -22.18 -0.21
N VAL A 79 -4.98 -22.30 0.03
CA VAL A 79 -4.45 -23.14 1.13
C VAL A 79 -4.77 -22.51 2.48
N TYR A 80 -4.58 -21.20 2.64
CA TYR A 80 -4.96 -20.47 3.84
C TYR A 80 -6.43 -20.69 4.21
N LYS A 81 -7.35 -20.61 3.24
CA LYS A 81 -8.79 -20.90 3.46
C LYS A 81 -9.05 -22.28 4.07
N LYS A 82 -8.28 -23.30 3.68
CA LYS A 82 -8.41 -24.68 4.17
C LYS A 82 -7.72 -24.90 5.51
N SER A 83 -6.66 -24.15 5.80
CA SER A 83 -5.85 -24.31 7.00
C SER A 83 -6.19 -23.33 8.12
N LYS A 84 -7.00 -22.29 7.85
CA LYS A 84 -7.31 -21.22 8.81
C LYS A 84 -7.85 -21.79 10.12
N LYS A 85 -7.19 -21.42 11.21
CA LYS A 85 -7.57 -21.81 12.57
C LYS A 85 -7.33 -20.62 13.50
N GLU A 86 -8.08 -20.61 14.60
CA GLU A 86 -7.83 -19.68 15.70
C GLU A 86 -7.75 -18.22 15.25
N LEU A 87 -8.80 -17.73 14.55
CA LEU A 87 -8.88 -16.36 14.03
C LEU A 87 -8.75 -15.27 15.11
N GLN A 88 -8.82 -15.65 16.39
CA GLN A 88 -8.50 -14.78 17.53
C GLN A 88 -7.00 -14.49 17.69
N LYS A 89 -6.11 -15.23 17.01
CA LYS A 89 -4.65 -15.04 16.99
C LYS A 89 -4.21 -14.27 15.74
N VAL A 90 -3.00 -13.69 15.75
CA VAL A 90 -2.43 -13.07 14.55
C VAL A 90 -2.09 -14.15 13.55
N GLN A 91 -2.54 -13.97 12.32
CA GLN A 91 -2.29 -14.89 11.24
C GLN A 91 -1.01 -14.44 10.53
N LEU A 92 0.11 -15.13 10.74
CA LEU A 92 1.38 -14.83 10.08
C LEU A 92 1.52 -15.71 8.85
N ILE A 93 1.45 -15.10 7.66
CA ILE A 93 1.57 -15.79 6.38
C ILE A 93 2.96 -15.51 5.84
N TYR A 94 3.86 -16.48 6.03
CA TYR A 94 5.24 -16.39 5.56
C TYR A 94 5.36 -17.07 4.20
N TYR A 95 5.67 -16.31 3.15
CA TYR A 95 5.74 -16.80 1.77
C TYR A 95 7.15 -16.85 1.17
N SER A 96 8.19 -16.91 2.02
CA SER A 96 9.63 -17.03 1.67
C SER A 96 10.35 -15.73 1.32
N ASN A 97 11.57 -15.81 0.77
CA ASN A 97 12.39 -14.69 0.33
C ASN A 97 11.94 -14.07 -1.00
N ASN A 98 11.11 -14.77 -1.79
CA ASN A 98 10.62 -14.32 -3.08
C ASN A 98 9.13 -14.67 -3.23
N PRO A 99 8.35 -13.86 -3.98
CA PRO A 99 8.74 -12.61 -4.64
C PRO A 99 8.94 -11.44 -3.66
N GLU A 100 9.97 -10.63 -3.89
CA GLU A 100 10.13 -9.33 -3.21
C GLU A 100 9.19 -8.28 -3.84
N GLY A 101 8.77 -7.31 -3.02
CA GLY A 101 7.91 -6.19 -3.43
C GLY A 101 6.63 -6.06 -2.61
N LEU A 102 5.84 -5.04 -2.97
CA LEU A 102 4.63 -4.66 -2.22
C LEU A 102 3.33 -5.18 -2.85
N THR A 103 3.39 -5.68 -4.10
CA THR A 103 2.21 -6.10 -4.86
C THR A 103 1.77 -7.52 -4.51
N TYR A 104 2.69 -8.47 -4.42
CA TYR A 104 2.33 -9.84 -4.04
C TYR A 104 1.64 -9.94 -2.66
N PRO A 105 2.17 -9.33 -1.57
CA PRO A 105 1.48 -9.40 -0.28
C PRO A 105 0.14 -8.65 -0.29
N LEU A 106 -0.01 -7.61 -1.12
CA LEU A 106 -1.31 -6.94 -1.35
C LEU A 106 -2.29 -7.88 -2.05
N GLU A 107 -1.90 -8.48 -3.16
CA GLU A 107 -2.69 -9.45 -3.93
C GLU A 107 -3.14 -10.60 -3.03
N LEU A 108 -2.22 -11.15 -2.22
CA LEU A 108 -2.53 -12.22 -1.29
C LEU A 108 -3.61 -11.83 -0.27
N LEU A 109 -3.52 -10.64 0.31
CA LEU A 109 -4.53 -10.14 1.26
C LEU A 109 -5.89 -9.92 0.58
N VAL A 110 -5.89 -9.40 -0.66
CA VAL A 110 -7.11 -9.24 -1.47
C VAL A 110 -7.74 -10.59 -1.79
N GLU A 111 -6.96 -11.57 -2.24
CA GLU A 111 -7.45 -12.91 -2.56
C GLU A 111 -8.00 -13.64 -1.33
N ILE A 112 -7.36 -13.47 -0.17
CA ILE A 112 -7.91 -13.97 1.10
C ILE A 112 -9.24 -13.28 1.41
N ALA A 113 -9.34 -11.96 1.25
CA ALA A 113 -10.57 -11.21 1.50
C ALA A 113 -11.72 -11.70 0.60
N LYS A 114 -11.46 -11.90 -0.70
CA LYS A 114 -12.43 -12.46 -1.66
C LYS A 114 -12.85 -13.87 -1.30
N LEU A 115 -11.89 -14.78 -1.15
CA LEU A 115 -12.17 -16.20 -0.96
C LEU A 115 -12.92 -16.51 0.34
N LEU A 116 -12.81 -15.62 1.32
CA LEU A 116 -13.44 -15.73 2.63
C LEU A 116 -14.60 -14.77 2.86
N ASP A 117 -15.00 -14.02 1.84
CA ASP A 117 -16.13 -13.07 1.89
C ASP A 117 -16.01 -12.06 3.04
N PHE A 118 -14.82 -11.47 3.19
CA PHE A 118 -14.60 -10.39 4.15
C PHE A 118 -15.20 -9.10 3.62
N LYS A 119 -15.97 -8.42 4.49
CA LYS A 119 -16.67 -7.18 4.13
C LYS A 119 -15.69 -6.06 3.81
N ASN A 120 -14.61 -5.95 4.59
CA ASN A 120 -13.62 -4.90 4.43
C ASN A 120 -12.21 -5.46 4.60
N LEU A 121 -11.26 -4.87 3.89
CA LEU A 121 -9.84 -5.13 3.97
C LEU A 121 -9.12 -3.78 4.08
N ALA A 122 -8.38 -3.57 5.17
CA ALA A 122 -7.34 -2.55 5.18
C ALA A 122 -5.98 -3.21 4.94
N VAL A 123 -5.15 -2.63 4.09
CA VAL A 123 -3.76 -3.04 3.89
C VAL A 123 -2.86 -1.87 4.23
N SER A 124 -2.04 -2.06 5.27
CA SER A 124 -1.05 -1.12 5.75
C SER A 124 0.37 -1.65 5.52
N ASP A 125 1.31 -0.75 5.25
CA ASP A 125 2.72 -1.05 5.49
C ASP A 125 2.98 -1.18 7.00
N SER A 126 3.93 -2.05 7.37
CA SER A 126 4.22 -2.39 8.76
C SER A 126 5.18 -1.45 9.47
N ASP A 127 5.70 -0.44 8.77
CA ASP A 127 6.70 0.52 9.28
C ASP A 127 6.14 1.56 10.27
N PHE A 128 4.84 1.48 10.56
CA PHE A 128 4.09 2.35 11.46
C PHE A 128 4.25 3.85 11.21
N GLN A 129 4.51 4.25 9.96
CA GLN A 129 4.27 5.63 9.54
C GLN A 129 2.81 6.02 9.84
N MET A 130 1.88 5.08 9.61
CA MET A 130 0.50 5.18 10.11
C MET A 130 0.38 4.53 11.50
N PRO A 131 0.17 5.30 12.59
CA PRO A 131 -0.03 4.71 13.90
C PRO A 131 -1.38 3.98 13.99
N TYR A 132 -1.47 2.98 14.88
CA TYR A 132 -2.68 2.17 15.09
C TYR A 132 -3.97 2.96 15.31
N LYS A 133 -3.89 4.07 16.06
CA LYS A 133 -5.03 4.94 16.30
C LYS A 133 -5.58 5.53 14.99
N GLU A 134 -4.69 5.91 14.08
CA GLU A 134 -5.06 6.51 12.79
C GLU A 134 -5.53 5.44 11.80
N LEU A 135 -4.90 4.25 11.81
CA LEU A 135 -5.41 3.06 11.12
C LEU A 135 -6.87 2.78 11.53
N ARG A 136 -7.15 2.74 12.84
CA ARG A 136 -8.50 2.46 13.35
C ARG A 136 -9.50 3.53 12.95
N ARG A 137 -9.13 4.82 13.10
CA ARG A 137 -9.96 5.94 12.69
C ARG A 137 -10.32 5.91 11.20
N ALA A 138 -9.35 5.64 10.32
CA ALA A 138 -9.59 5.53 8.89
C ALA A 138 -10.49 4.32 8.56
N TYR A 139 -10.30 3.21 9.25
CA TYR A 139 -11.13 2.00 9.09
C TYR A 139 -12.58 2.25 9.51
N ASP A 140 -12.80 2.80 10.71
CA ASP A 140 -14.15 3.10 11.21
C ASP A 140 -14.87 4.08 10.28
N PHE A 141 -14.15 5.09 9.77
CA PHE A 141 -14.68 6.01 8.77
C PHE A 141 -15.07 5.28 7.48
N HIS A 142 -14.21 4.42 6.93
CA HIS A 142 -14.53 3.61 5.75
C HIS A 142 -15.79 2.76 5.95
N ILE A 143 -15.89 2.07 7.10
CA ILE A 143 -17.08 1.27 7.43
C ILE A 143 -18.34 2.14 7.46
N ALA A 144 -18.24 3.35 8.03
CA ALA A 144 -19.38 4.25 8.18
C ALA A 144 -19.89 4.88 6.87
N ILE A 145 -19.09 4.82 5.80
CA ILE A 145 -19.50 5.30 4.46
C ILE A 145 -19.70 4.16 3.45
N SER A 146 -19.40 2.93 3.84
CA SER A 146 -19.60 1.70 3.05
C SER A 146 -21.05 1.25 3.21
N ASP A 147 -21.96 2.13 2.78
CA ASP A 147 -23.41 2.02 2.99
C ASP A 147 -24.10 1.13 1.96
N SER A 148 -23.52 0.98 0.77
CA SER A 148 -24.00 0.12 -0.31
C SER A 148 -23.14 -1.13 -0.44
N ALA A 149 -23.79 -2.30 -0.48
CA ALA A 149 -23.10 -3.56 -0.73
C ALA A 149 -22.63 -3.72 -2.19
N ASP A 150 -23.20 -2.93 -3.11
CA ASP A 150 -22.97 -3.06 -4.55
C ASP A 150 -22.00 -1.99 -5.10
N GLU A 151 -21.71 -0.95 -4.31
CA GLU A 151 -20.76 0.09 -4.74
C GLU A 151 -19.35 -0.29 -4.31
N ALA A 152 -18.46 -0.50 -5.29
CA ALA A 152 -17.04 -0.64 -5.02
C ALA A 152 -16.48 0.63 -4.38
N LEU A 153 -15.95 0.53 -3.16
CA LEU A 153 -15.37 1.64 -2.41
C LEU A 153 -13.91 1.37 -2.10
N ILE A 154 -13.07 2.37 -2.35
CA ILE A 154 -11.69 2.41 -1.88
C ILE A 154 -11.40 3.71 -1.13
N THR A 155 -10.69 3.60 -0.01
CA THR A 155 -10.26 4.74 0.80
C THR A 155 -8.75 4.81 0.88
N TYR A 156 -8.21 5.96 0.52
CA TYR A 156 -6.82 6.36 0.75
C TYR A 156 -6.81 7.60 1.63
N PRO A 157 -6.57 7.48 2.94
CA PRO A 157 -6.58 8.65 3.79
C PRO A 157 -5.43 9.59 3.43
N ARG A 158 -5.68 10.89 3.58
CA ARG A 158 -4.72 11.94 3.27
C ARG A 158 -3.83 12.20 4.46
N ARG A 159 -2.52 12.07 4.28
CA ARG A 159 -1.55 12.44 5.32
C ARG A 159 -1.61 13.95 5.55
N LYS A 160 -1.76 14.37 6.81
CA LYS A 160 -1.71 15.79 7.20
C LYS A 160 -0.35 16.40 6.86
N ILE A 161 0.72 15.63 7.07
CA ILE A 161 2.09 15.93 6.67
C ILE A 161 2.65 14.66 6.02
N ARG A 162 3.14 14.75 4.79
CA ARG A 162 3.87 13.66 4.14
C ARG A 162 5.29 13.60 4.73
N ALA A 163 5.43 12.97 5.91
CA ALA A 163 6.68 12.82 6.65
C ALA A 163 7.59 11.77 5.98
N LEU A 164 8.17 12.14 4.84
CA LEU A 164 9.07 11.31 4.04
C LEU A 164 10.52 11.49 4.52
N ASP A 165 11.31 10.40 4.51
CA ASP A 165 12.77 10.49 4.64
C ASP A 165 13.32 11.12 3.36
N PHE A 166 13.95 12.30 3.47
CA PHE A 166 14.54 13.03 2.34
C PHE A 166 16.07 12.88 2.28
N ASP A 167 16.73 12.59 3.40
CA ASP A 167 18.19 12.67 3.52
C ASP A 167 18.91 11.54 2.78
N LYS A 168 18.18 10.50 2.39
CA LYS A 168 18.69 9.33 1.65
C LYS A 168 18.29 9.29 0.19
N TYR A 169 17.56 10.30 -0.30
CA TYR A 169 17.03 10.30 -1.65
C TYR A 169 17.75 11.35 -2.50
N PRO A 170 18.30 10.95 -3.65
CA PRO A 170 18.97 11.89 -4.53
C PRO A 170 17.96 12.76 -5.32
N ILE A 171 16.64 12.55 -5.12
CA ILE A 171 15.55 13.31 -5.73
C ILE A 171 14.53 13.77 -4.68
N ASN A 172 13.70 14.75 -5.06
CA ASN A 172 12.56 15.17 -4.26
C ASN A 172 11.47 14.07 -4.24
N ARG A 173 11.30 13.40 -3.08
CA ARG A 173 10.35 12.28 -2.94
C ARG A 173 8.88 12.70 -3.03
N LEU A 174 8.52 13.91 -2.57
CA LEU A 174 7.15 14.43 -2.71
C LEU A 174 6.78 14.60 -4.19
N ALA A 175 7.70 15.19 -4.96
CA ALA A 175 7.55 15.33 -6.40
C ALA A 175 7.39 13.98 -7.09
N MET A 176 8.22 12.99 -6.71
CA MET A 176 8.15 11.66 -7.30
C MET A 176 6.82 10.95 -7.01
N GLU A 177 6.33 11.02 -5.77
CA GLU A 177 5.02 10.46 -5.41
C GLU A 177 3.88 11.16 -6.20
N ASP A 178 3.96 12.47 -6.41
CA ASP A 178 2.97 13.20 -7.23
C ASP A 178 3.01 12.76 -8.70
N LEU A 179 4.21 12.57 -9.28
CA LEU A 179 4.37 12.06 -10.65
C LEU A 179 3.85 10.62 -10.78
N GLU A 180 4.05 9.76 -9.77
CA GLU A 180 3.45 8.42 -9.72
C GLU A 180 1.91 8.49 -9.70
N ASN A 181 1.34 9.39 -8.88
CA ASN A 181 -0.11 9.58 -8.77
C ASN A 181 -0.74 10.07 -10.09
N MET A 182 0.02 10.80 -10.92
CA MET A 182 -0.47 11.26 -12.23
C MET A 182 -0.81 10.13 -13.20
N TYR A 183 -0.24 8.93 -13.04
CA TYR A 183 -0.68 7.77 -13.84
C TYR A 183 -2.16 7.46 -13.59
N ILE A 184 -2.62 7.57 -12.34
CA ILE A 184 -4.03 7.34 -11.99
C ILE A 184 -4.90 8.39 -12.66
N TYR A 185 -4.51 9.66 -12.56
CA TYR A 185 -5.20 10.80 -13.18
C TYR A 185 -5.32 10.68 -14.70
N MET A 186 -4.27 10.23 -15.38
CA MET A 186 -4.28 10.05 -16.83
C MET A 186 -5.14 8.89 -17.29
N LEU A 187 -5.37 7.92 -16.41
CA LEU A 187 -6.17 6.74 -16.71
C LEU A 187 -7.61 6.88 -16.20
N SER A 188 -7.91 7.84 -15.31
CA SER A 188 -9.21 8.03 -14.68
C SER A 188 -10.04 9.15 -15.32
N ASP A 189 -11.26 9.36 -14.80
CA ASP A 189 -12.11 10.46 -15.21
C ASP A 189 -11.57 11.83 -14.73
N LEU A 190 -12.09 12.91 -15.31
CA LEU A 190 -11.70 14.27 -14.95
C LEU A 190 -12.00 14.61 -13.48
N ASN A 191 -12.96 13.93 -12.85
CA ASN A 191 -13.32 14.16 -11.45
C ASN A 191 -12.20 13.70 -10.52
N THR A 192 -11.57 12.57 -10.81
CA THR A 192 -10.45 12.03 -10.03
C THR A 192 -9.26 12.99 -9.99
N ILE A 193 -8.96 13.68 -11.09
CA ILE A 193 -7.90 14.70 -11.16
C ILE A 193 -8.12 15.81 -10.12
N ALA A 194 -9.37 16.28 -9.97
CA ALA A 194 -9.69 17.37 -9.06
C ALA A 194 -9.51 16.97 -7.58
N GLN A 195 -9.52 15.68 -7.27
CA GLN A 195 -9.46 15.18 -5.90
C GLN A 195 -8.04 15.19 -5.31
N LYS A 196 -6.99 15.17 -6.13
CA LYS A 196 -5.57 15.15 -5.70
C LYS A 196 -5.29 14.18 -4.54
N ALA A 197 -5.68 12.92 -4.71
CA ALA A 197 -5.59 11.93 -3.65
C ALA A 197 -4.14 11.53 -3.33
N ASP A 198 -3.91 11.18 -2.07
CA ASP A 198 -2.64 10.65 -1.58
C ASP A 198 -2.62 9.11 -1.67
N PHE A 199 -2.38 8.58 -2.87
CA PHE A 199 -2.39 7.13 -3.11
C PHE A 199 -1.17 6.39 -2.55
N GLN A 200 -0.19 7.12 -2.01
CA GLN A 200 1.05 6.62 -1.41
C GLN A 200 1.05 6.76 0.12
N SER A 201 -0.11 6.89 0.75
CA SER A 201 -0.26 7.08 2.20
C SER A 201 0.15 5.87 3.05
N GLY A 202 0.60 4.77 2.44
CA GLY A 202 0.96 3.53 3.11
C GLY A 202 -0.23 2.72 3.60
N LEU A 203 -1.46 3.22 3.40
CA LEU A 203 -2.72 2.58 3.79
C LEU A 203 -3.73 2.65 2.66
N SER A 204 -4.42 1.53 2.45
CA SER A 204 -5.58 1.44 1.56
C SER A 204 -6.65 0.60 2.22
N ILE A 205 -7.93 0.98 2.03
CA ILE A 205 -9.07 0.25 2.60
C ILE A 205 -10.11 0.02 1.52
N THR A 206 -10.52 -1.23 1.33
CA THR A 206 -11.50 -1.65 0.32
C THR A 206 -12.67 -2.39 0.96
N ASN A 207 -13.84 -2.32 0.32
CA ASN A 207 -15.00 -3.14 0.65
C ASN A 207 -15.11 -4.38 -0.26
N SER A 208 -16.05 -5.28 0.06
CA SER A 208 -16.30 -6.52 -0.69
C SER A 208 -16.53 -6.28 -2.19
N ALA A 209 -17.37 -5.30 -2.55
CA ALA A 209 -17.63 -4.97 -3.95
C ALA A 209 -16.36 -4.54 -4.69
N ALA A 210 -15.47 -3.76 -4.05
CA ALA A 210 -14.19 -3.41 -4.64
C ALA A 210 -13.32 -4.64 -4.88
N HIS A 211 -13.28 -5.59 -3.93
CA HIS A 211 -12.47 -6.80 -4.08
C HIS A 211 -12.80 -7.56 -5.36
N ASP A 212 -14.07 -7.67 -5.75
CA ASP A 212 -14.48 -8.41 -6.95
C ASP A 212 -13.89 -7.86 -8.26
N HIS A 213 -13.52 -6.59 -8.28
CA HIS A 213 -12.93 -5.92 -9.44
C HIS A 213 -11.40 -5.95 -9.48
N LEU A 214 -10.73 -6.39 -8.42
CA LEU A 214 -9.27 -6.31 -8.31
C LEU A 214 -8.58 -7.54 -8.91
N ASP A 215 -7.86 -7.37 -9.99
CA ASP A 215 -6.97 -8.38 -10.56
C ASP A 215 -5.52 -7.88 -10.49
N PHE A 216 -4.61 -8.72 -10.02
CA PHE A 216 -3.17 -8.42 -10.02
C PHE A 216 -2.38 -9.36 -10.92
N THR A 217 -3.07 -10.17 -11.73
CA THR A 217 -2.45 -11.03 -12.72
C THR A 217 -1.56 -10.20 -13.66
N ASN A 218 -0.30 -10.61 -13.78
CA ASN A 218 0.74 -9.92 -14.58
C ASN A 218 1.12 -8.52 -14.10
N VAL A 219 0.68 -8.09 -12.92
CA VAL A 219 1.13 -6.83 -12.31
C VAL A 219 2.52 -7.03 -11.74
N GLY A 220 3.41 -6.07 -11.99
CA GLY A 220 4.77 -6.10 -11.45
C GLY A 220 4.81 -5.94 -9.92
N SER A 221 5.97 -6.16 -9.33
CA SER A 221 6.17 -6.18 -7.87
C SER A 221 5.80 -4.92 -7.09
N TRP A 222 5.74 -3.72 -7.71
CA TRP A 222 5.77 -2.46 -6.96
C TRP A 222 4.55 -1.55 -7.12
N ILE A 223 3.70 -1.79 -8.12
CA ILE A 223 2.64 -0.85 -8.50
C ILE A 223 1.26 -1.22 -7.97
N GLY A 224 1.15 -2.26 -7.14
CA GLY A 224 -0.12 -2.81 -6.63
C GLY A 224 -1.06 -1.77 -6.05
N ASN A 225 -0.61 -0.91 -5.13
CA ASN A 225 -1.46 0.13 -4.54
C ASN A 225 -2.03 1.09 -5.59
N LEU A 226 -1.21 1.54 -6.55
CA LEU A 226 -1.66 2.43 -7.63
C LEU A 226 -2.63 1.72 -8.58
N HIS A 227 -2.31 0.48 -8.95
CA HIS A 227 -3.13 -0.34 -9.83
C HIS A 227 -4.49 -0.66 -9.21
N MET A 228 -4.55 -0.88 -7.89
CA MET A 228 -5.79 -1.09 -7.17
C MET A 228 -6.72 0.12 -7.27
N ALA A 229 -6.20 1.34 -7.06
CA ALA A 229 -6.98 2.57 -7.25
C ALA A 229 -7.51 2.69 -8.68
N ILE A 230 -6.65 2.45 -9.69
CA ILE A 230 -7.02 2.51 -11.11
C ILE A 230 -8.16 1.56 -11.42
N GLN A 231 -8.09 0.31 -10.96
CA GLN A 231 -9.13 -0.69 -11.21
C GLN A 231 -10.47 -0.31 -10.59
N VAL A 232 -10.48 0.16 -9.33
CA VAL A 232 -11.73 0.57 -8.67
C VAL A 232 -12.36 1.76 -9.42
N ILE A 233 -11.56 2.76 -9.78
CA ILE A 233 -12.05 3.96 -10.48
C ILE A 233 -12.54 3.61 -11.89
N HIS A 234 -11.83 2.76 -12.63
CA HIS A 234 -12.24 2.28 -13.96
C HIS A 234 -13.56 1.53 -13.95
N ASN A 235 -13.83 0.78 -12.87
CA ASN A 235 -15.10 0.10 -12.65
C ASN A 235 -16.18 1.03 -12.08
N LYS A 236 -16.00 2.35 -12.16
CA LYS A 236 -16.92 3.38 -11.63
C LYS A 236 -17.16 3.26 -10.12
N GLY A 237 -16.20 2.68 -9.40
CA GLY A 237 -16.20 2.67 -7.95
C GLY A 237 -15.89 4.05 -7.36
N ARG A 238 -16.20 4.21 -6.09
CA ARG A 238 -15.98 5.42 -5.33
C ARG A 238 -14.57 5.44 -4.73
N LEU A 239 -13.86 6.54 -4.97
CA LEU A 239 -12.64 6.90 -4.25
C LEU A 239 -13.00 7.86 -3.12
N GLU A 240 -12.59 7.52 -1.90
CA GLU A 240 -12.62 8.41 -0.75
C GLU A 240 -11.21 8.77 -0.30
N ASN A 241 -10.90 10.05 -0.23
CA ASN A 241 -9.54 10.53 -0.02
C ASN A 241 -9.42 11.76 0.89
N ASN A 242 -10.54 12.28 1.41
CA ASN A 242 -10.53 13.52 2.19
C ASN A 242 -10.36 13.29 3.69
N PHE A 243 -10.34 12.02 4.13
CA PHE A 243 -10.12 11.70 5.53
C PHE A 243 -8.66 11.96 5.93
N ILE A 244 -8.44 12.99 6.75
CA ILE A 244 -7.11 13.41 7.17
C ILE A 244 -6.63 12.56 8.35
N VAL A 245 -5.40 12.06 8.22
CA VAL A 245 -4.70 11.28 9.25
C VAL A 245 -3.37 11.90 9.65
N GLU A 246 -2.97 11.65 10.88
CA GLU A 246 -1.64 12.00 11.39
C GLU A 246 -0.66 10.84 11.16
N THR A 247 0.59 11.16 10.85
CA THR A 247 1.64 10.16 10.59
C THR A 247 2.86 10.40 11.46
N ASN A 248 3.55 9.32 11.80
CA ASN A 248 4.87 9.35 12.41
C ASN A 248 5.95 9.50 11.33
N VAL A 249 7.19 9.73 11.77
CA VAL A 249 8.35 9.42 10.93
C VAL A 249 8.40 7.90 10.72
N GLN A 250 8.67 7.48 9.49
CA GLN A 250 8.76 6.07 9.12
C GLN A 250 9.93 5.39 9.87
N ASN A 251 9.70 4.21 10.47
CA ASN A 251 10.76 3.47 11.19
C ASN A 251 11.86 2.98 10.24
N GLU A 252 11.46 2.49 9.07
CA GLU A 252 12.34 2.03 8.01
C GLU A 252 11.66 2.17 6.65
N SER A 253 12.33 2.80 5.68
CA SER A 253 11.84 2.90 4.30
C SER A 253 12.44 1.79 3.45
N THR A 254 11.60 0.89 2.95
CA THR A 254 11.97 -0.09 1.91
C THR A 254 11.97 0.51 0.51
N ILE A 255 11.42 1.73 0.36
CA ILE A 255 11.49 2.50 -0.88
C ILE A 255 12.84 3.23 -0.91
N ASN A 256 13.50 3.20 -2.06
CA ASN A 256 14.67 4.00 -2.39
C ASN A 256 14.55 4.47 -3.85
N PHE A 257 15.53 5.20 -4.37
CA PHE A 257 15.48 5.72 -5.74
C PHE A 257 15.36 4.61 -6.81
N ASP A 258 16.06 3.48 -6.63
CA ASP A 258 15.97 2.35 -7.57
C ASP A 258 14.59 1.72 -7.59
N VAL A 259 13.96 1.57 -6.42
CA VAL A 259 12.59 1.07 -6.29
C VAL A 259 11.59 2.05 -6.93
N GLN A 260 11.76 3.36 -6.75
CA GLN A 260 10.94 4.36 -7.43
C GLN A 260 11.10 4.32 -8.96
N CYS A 261 12.33 4.17 -9.46
CA CYS A 261 12.56 3.97 -10.89
C CYS A 261 11.93 2.65 -11.39
N ALA A 262 12.01 1.57 -10.61
CA ALA A 262 11.39 0.29 -10.94
C ALA A 262 9.86 0.38 -10.97
N LYS A 263 9.25 1.17 -10.08
CA LYS A 263 7.82 1.50 -10.13
C LYS A 263 7.45 2.21 -11.43
N ILE A 264 8.18 3.25 -11.82
CA ILE A 264 7.96 3.95 -13.10
C ILE A 264 8.10 2.99 -14.29
N ASP A 265 9.13 2.14 -14.29
CA ASP A 265 9.33 1.15 -15.33
C ASP A 265 8.14 0.19 -15.47
N GLN A 266 7.59 -0.25 -14.33
CA GLN A 266 6.40 -1.09 -14.30
C GLN A 266 5.15 -0.35 -14.74
N LEU A 267 4.94 0.89 -14.30
CA LEU A 267 3.82 1.74 -14.73
C LEU A 267 3.87 1.97 -16.25
N TYR A 268 5.06 2.28 -16.80
CA TYR A 268 5.24 2.42 -18.25
C TYR A 268 4.97 1.10 -18.98
N LYS A 269 5.53 -0.03 -18.51
CA LYS A 269 5.30 -1.33 -19.14
C LYS A 269 3.81 -1.71 -19.16
N TYR A 270 3.09 -1.37 -18.10
CA TYR A 270 1.70 -1.78 -17.93
C TYR A 270 0.72 -0.83 -18.65
N TYR A 271 0.94 0.49 -18.59
CA TYR A 271 0.02 1.50 -19.12
C TYR A 271 0.51 2.24 -20.35
N LEU A 272 1.75 2.02 -20.78
CA LEU A 272 2.37 2.63 -21.97
C LEU A 272 2.42 4.17 -21.94
N ILE A 273 2.40 4.78 -20.76
CA ILE A 273 2.56 6.22 -20.57
C ILE A 273 4.02 6.52 -20.16
N PRO A 274 4.83 7.18 -21.01
CA PRO A 274 6.20 7.53 -20.67
C PRO A 274 6.27 8.57 -19.55
N LEU A 275 7.27 8.46 -18.67
CA LEU A 275 7.51 9.44 -17.61
C LEU A 275 7.71 10.86 -18.18
N SER A 276 8.34 11.00 -19.34
CA SER A 276 8.55 12.31 -20.00
C SER A 276 7.24 13.07 -20.23
N ASN A 277 6.15 12.36 -20.57
CA ASN A 277 4.85 12.97 -20.81
C ASN A 277 4.21 13.43 -19.49
N ILE A 278 4.38 12.65 -18.43
CA ILE A 278 3.96 12.99 -17.07
C ILE A 278 4.69 14.27 -16.62
N CYS A 279 6.02 14.29 -16.74
CA CYS A 279 6.87 15.43 -16.38
C CYS A 279 6.49 16.70 -17.16
N LEU A 280 6.22 16.59 -18.46
CA LEU A 280 5.78 17.72 -19.28
C LEU A 280 4.47 18.32 -18.75
N LEU A 281 3.44 17.48 -18.54
CA LEU A 281 2.15 17.93 -18.04
C LEU A 281 2.24 18.54 -16.63
N ALA A 282 3.03 17.90 -15.75
CA ALA A 282 3.28 18.39 -14.39
C ALA A 282 3.94 19.76 -14.38
N SER A 283 4.88 19.98 -15.29
CA SER A 283 5.61 21.26 -15.42
C SER A 283 4.74 22.35 -16.04
N ASP A 284 3.88 22.01 -17.00
CA ASP A 284 3.01 22.98 -17.68
C ASP A 284 1.81 23.41 -16.80
N HIS A 285 1.27 22.48 -16.02
CA HIS A 285 0.06 22.66 -15.20
C HIS A 285 0.23 22.13 -13.77
N PRO A 286 1.20 22.65 -12.99
CA PRO A 286 1.48 22.16 -11.64
C PRO A 286 0.25 22.27 -10.71
N GLU A 287 -0.54 23.33 -10.86
CA GLU A 287 -1.75 23.57 -10.09
C GLU A 287 -2.84 22.51 -10.32
N ARG A 288 -2.80 21.81 -11.44
CA ARG A 288 -3.76 20.76 -11.78
C ARG A 288 -3.33 19.40 -11.26
N TYR A 289 -2.04 19.08 -11.40
CA TYR A 289 -1.55 17.71 -11.21
C TYR A 289 -0.80 17.47 -9.90
N LEU A 290 -0.21 18.51 -9.31
CA LEU A 290 0.69 18.38 -8.16
C LEU A 290 -0.03 18.79 -6.87
N MET A 291 0.37 18.19 -5.76
CA MET A 291 -0.26 18.44 -4.47
C MET A 291 0.20 19.79 -3.88
N PRO A 292 -0.71 20.57 -3.26
CA PRO A 292 -0.38 21.90 -2.71
C PRO A 292 0.66 21.87 -1.58
N ASP A 293 0.75 20.78 -0.83
CA ASP A 293 1.69 20.67 0.30
C ASP A 293 3.16 20.64 -0.13
N TRP A 294 3.45 20.27 -1.38
CA TRP A 294 4.78 20.43 -1.98
C TRP A 294 4.91 21.76 -2.76
N THR A 295 3.85 22.19 -3.44
CA THR A 295 3.93 23.28 -4.44
C THR A 295 3.57 24.68 -3.93
N ALA A 296 2.94 24.82 -2.76
CA ALA A 296 2.35 26.09 -2.30
C ALA A 296 3.34 27.25 -2.14
N ASP A 297 4.60 26.98 -1.87
CA ASP A 297 5.66 27.97 -1.64
C ASP A 297 6.66 28.07 -2.80
N LYS A 298 6.37 27.44 -3.95
CA LYS A 298 7.31 27.33 -5.07
C LYS A 298 6.81 28.06 -6.30
N THR A 299 7.74 28.67 -7.01
CA THR A 299 7.51 29.19 -8.36
C THR A 299 7.38 28.04 -9.36
N LYS A 300 6.73 28.33 -10.50
CA LYS A 300 6.61 27.36 -11.60
C LYS A 300 7.99 26.89 -12.11
N ASP A 301 8.97 27.78 -12.12
CA ASP A 301 10.34 27.46 -12.56
C ASP A 301 11.06 26.54 -11.56
N GLU A 302 10.91 26.74 -10.25
CA GLU A 302 11.47 25.85 -9.23
C GLU A 302 10.87 24.44 -9.30
N ILE A 303 9.55 24.36 -9.51
CA ILE A 303 8.85 23.09 -9.71
C ILE A 303 9.36 22.40 -10.96
N LYS A 304 9.41 23.11 -12.09
CA LYS A 304 9.91 22.57 -13.36
C LYS A 304 11.35 22.06 -13.23
N ASN A 305 12.25 22.84 -12.63
CA ASN A 305 13.64 22.44 -12.44
C ASN A 305 13.75 21.14 -11.62
N THR A 306 12.92 20.98 -10.58
CA THR A 306 12.88 19.75 -9.78
C THR A 306 12.40 18.56 -10.61
N ILE A 307 11.36 18.73 -11.43
CA ILE A 307 10.81 17.68 -12.29
C ILE A 307 11.82 17.28 -13.39
N ASP A 308 12.50 18.26 -13.98
CA ASP A 308 13.53 18.01 -15.00
C ASP A 308 14.71 17.20 -14.42
N GLN A 309 15.15 17.53 -13.20
CA GLN A 309 16.18 16.77 -12.50
C GLN A 309 15.77 15.31 -12.26
N ILE A 310 14.52 15.07 -11.86
CA ILE A 310 13.99 13.71 -11.69
C ILE A 310 14.04 12.94 -13.01
N LEU A 311 13.57 13.57 -14.10
CA LEU A 311 13.57 12.94 -15.42
C LEU A 311 14.99 12.65 -15.91
N GLU A 312 15.91 13.60 -15.75
CA GLU A 312 17.32 13.43 -16.11
C GLU A 312 17.96 12.26 -15.37
N MET A 313 17.77 12.19 -14.05
CA MET A 313 18.32 11.11 -13.23
C MET A 313 17.75 9.74 -13.61
N TYR A 314 16.44 9.66 -13.86
CA TYR A 314 15.80 8.44 -14.36
C TYR A 314 16.40 8.00 -15.70
N LEU A 315 16.56 8.93 -16.66
CA LEU A 315 17.12 8.64 -17.98
C LEU A 315 18.61 8.24 -17.91
N ASN A 316 19.38 8.84 -17.00
CA ASN A 316 20.78 8.48 -16.80
C ASN A 316 20.91 7.07 -16.19
N ARG A 317 20.05 6.72 -15.22
CA ARG A 317 19.98 5.37 -14.65
C ARG A 317 19.62 4.30 -15.69
N LYS A 318 18.87 4.65 -16.74
CA LYS A 318 18.54 3.73 -17.85
C LYS A 318 19.70 3.47 -18.81
N LYS A 319 20.71 4.33 -18.84
CA LYS A 319 21.88 4.22 -19.73
C LYS A 319 23.07 3.49 -19.07
N ALA A 320 23.10 3.47 -17.74
CA ALA A 320 24.10 2.76 -16.94
C ALA A 320 23.81 1.26 -16.91
#